data_AF-A0A0N0CWW5-F1
#
_entry.id   AF-A0A0N0CWW5-F1
#
_cell.length_a   1.000
_cell.length_b   1.000
_cell.length_c   1.000
_cell.angle_alpha   90.00
_cell.angle_beta   90.00
_cell.angle_gamma   90.00
#
_symmetry.space_group_name_H-M   'P 1'
#
loop_
_entity.id
_entity.type
_entity.pdbx_description
1 polymer ?
#
loop_
_entity_poly.entity_id
_entity_poly.type
_entity_poly.pdbx_seq_one_letter_code
_entity_poly.pdbx_strand_id
1 'polypeptide(L)'
;MLPFLIFAIVLSQGKGAFLLTGFNTMSQKEQEQYDEKALAKFMGKVMYGYCFCLLLCALGELLFIQWLLVIGLSLFVVLTIFVLVYTNTGNRFKE
;
A
#
# COMPACT_ATOMS: atom_id res chain seq x y z
N MET A 1 0.16 13.35 3.22
CA MET A 1 0.56 13.08 1.83
C MET A 1 2.06 12.90 1.66
N LEU A 2 2.89 13.89 1.99
CA LEU A 2 4.34 13.82 1.80
C LEU A 2 5.04 12.58 2.41
N PRO A 3 4.80 12.19 3.69
CA PRO A 3 5.44 10.99 4.26
C PRO A 3 5.02 9.70 3.54
N PHE A 4 3.76 9.60 3.11
CA PHE A 4 3.28 8.44 2.34
C PHE A 4 3.93 8.36 0.96
N LEU A 5 4.18 9.49 0.30
CA LEU A 5 4.89 9.53 -0.97
C LEU A 5 6.36 9.11 -0.81
N ILE A 6 7.02 9.57 0.26
CA ILE A 6 8.40 9.13 0.57
C ILE A 6 8.42 7.61 0.78
N PHE A 7 7.50 7.06 1.57
CA PHE A 7 7.39 5.61 1.73
C PHE A 7 7.10 4.88 0.42
N ALA A 8 6.18 5.39 -0.40
CA ALA A 8 5.86 4.81 -1.70
C ALA A 8 7.11 4.73 -2.60
N ILE A 9 7.92 5.79 -2.64
CA ILE A 9 9.16 5.85 -3.44
C ILE A 9 10.18 4.84 -2.92
N VAL A 10 10.44 4.80 -1.62
CA VAL A 10 11.41 3.87 -1.02
C VAL A 10 11.02 2.42 -1.28
N LEU A 11 9.76 2.07 -1.01
CA LEU A 11 9.21 0.73 -1.24
C LEU A 11 9.25 0.32 -2.73
N SER A 12 8.98 1.27 -3.63
CA SER A 12 9.01 1.01 -5.08
C SER A 12 10.40 0.70 -5.63
N GLN A 13 11.46 1.05 -4.91
CA GLN A 13 12.83 0.61 -5.23
C GLN A 13 13.12 -0.84 -4.80
N GLY A 14 12.14 -1.52 -4.19
CA GLY A 14 12.32 -2.85 -3.59
C GLY A 14 13.10 -2.79 -2.28
N LYS A 15 13.07 -1.64 -1.59
CA LYS A 15 13.77 -1.40 -0.31
C LYS A 15 12.73 -1.14 0.78
N GLY A 16 13.13 -1.32 2.04
CA GLY A 16 12.30 -0.88 3.16
C GLY A 16 11.18 -1.83 3.53
N ALA A 17 11.25 -3.12 3.20
CA ALA A 17 10.27 -4.10 3.68
C ALA A 17 10.25 -4.19 5.21
N PHE A 18 11.35 -3.84 5.89
CA PHE A 18 11.40 -3.69 7.35
C PHE A 18 10.39 -2.66 7.90
N LEU A 19 9.92 -1.71 7.08
CA LEU A 19 8.88 -0.75 7.46
C LEU A 19 7.49 -1.39 7.45
N LEU A 20 7.34 -2.56 6.83
CA LEU A 20 6.09 -3.31 6.79
C LEU A 20 5.97 -4.09 8.10
N THR A 21 5.15 -3.59 9.03
CA THR A 21 4.99 -4.21 10.35
C THR A 21 4.67 -5.70 10.27
N GLY A 22 3.79 -6.11 9.35
CA GLY A 22 3.45 -7.52 9.17
C GLY A 22 4.64 -8.40 8.75
N PHE A 23 5.59 -7.85 7.98
CA PHE A 23 6.83 -8.54 7.62
C PHE A 23 7.81 -8.56 8.80
N ASN A 24 8.01 -7.41 9.46
CA ASN A 24 8.93 -7.27 10.58
C ASN A 24 8.52 -8.08 11.84
N THR A 25 7.24 -8.43 11.97
CA THR A 25 6.75 -9.31 13.06
C THR A 25 6.93 -10.80 12.79
N MET A 26 7.21 -11.20 11.54
CA MET A 26 7.50 -12.60 11.20
C MET A 26 8.86 -13.01 11.76
N SER A 27 9.04 -14.29 12.06
CA SER A 27 10.36 -14.83 12.43
C SER A 27 11.32 -14.76 11.24
N GLN A 28 12.65 -14.74 11.48
CA GLN A 28 13.64 -14.72 10.39
C GLN A 28 13.44 -15.86 9.38
N LYS A 29 13.15 -17.08 9.86
CA LYS A 29 12.89 -18.24 9.00
C LYS A 29 11.65 -18.09 8.11
N GLU A 30 10.66 -17.32 8.56
CA GLU A 30 9.49 -17.00 7.74
C GLU A 30 9.80 -15.89 6.76
N GLN A 31 10.54 -14.85 7.17
CA GLN A 31 10.95 -13.75 6.29
C GLN A 31 11.78 -14.26 5.10
N GLU A 32 12.69 -15.22 5.33
CA GLU A 32 13.51 -15.86 4.29
C GLU A 32 12.70 -16.59 3.21
N GLN A 33 11.45 -16.96 3.50
CA GLN A 33 10.58 -17.59 2.50
C GLN A 33 9.95 -16.58 1.55
N TYR A 34 10.10 -15.26 1.78
CA TYR A 34 9.47 -14.24 0.95
C TYR A 34 10.46 -13.56 0.01
N ASP A 35 10.01 -13.28 -1.21
CA ASP A 35 10.65 -12.28 -2.07
C ASP A 35 10.39 -10.87 -1.50
N GLU A 36 11.29 -10.45 -0.62
CA GLU A 36 11.27 -9.13 0.03
C GLU A 36 11.15 -8.00 -1.00
N LYS A 37 11.85 -8.11 -2.14
CA LYS A 37 11.89 -7.07 -3.16
C LYS A 37 10.56 -6.97 -3.89
N ALA A 38 9.95 -8.09 -4.26
CA ALA A 38 8.63 -8.09 -4.89
C ALA A 38 7.56 -7.57 -3.93
N LEU A 39 7.61 -8.00 -2.65
CA LEU A 39 6.70 -7.53 -1.62
C LEU A 39 6.81 -6.01 -1.41
N ALA A 40 8.03 -5.49 -1.25
CA ALA A 40 8.28 -4.05 -1.10
C ALA A 40 7.77 -3.27 -2.32
N LYS A 41 8.10 -3.71 -3.55
CA LYS A 41 7.62 -3.05 -4.78
C LYS A 41 6.10 -3.04 -4.89
N PHE A 42 5.45 -4.14 -4.50
CA PHE A 42 4.00 -4.21 -4.48
C PHE A 42 3.41 -3.22 -3.47
N MET A 43 3.93 -3.20 -2.24
CA MET A 43 3.48 -2.25 -1.21
C MET A 43 3.74 -0.79 -1.60
N GLY A 44 4.80 -0.50 -2.35
CA GLY A 44 5.04 0.83 -2.94
C GLY A 44 3.93 1.27 -3.89
N LYS A 45 3.49 0.39 -4.80
CA LYS A 45 2.35 0.65 -5.70
C LYS A 45 1.05 0.88 -4.91
N VAL A 46 0.81 0.09 -3.86
CA VAL A 46 -0.33 0.25 -2.97
C VAL A 46 -0.31 1.63 -2.29
N MET A 47 0.85 2.09 -1.80
CA MET A 47 0.98 3.41 -1.19
C MET A 47 0.69 4.54 -2.16
N TYR A 48 1.08 4.43 -3.44
CA TYR A 48 0.65 5.38 -4.47
C TYR A 48 -0.87 5.37 -4.66
N GLY A 49 -1.51 4.20 -4.64
CA GLY A 49 -2.96 4.08 -4.68
C GLY A 49 -3.65 4.81 -3.53
N TYR A 50 -3.15 4.66 -2.30
CA TYR A 50 -3.67 5.41 -1.16
C TYR A 50 -3.42 6.91 -1.27
N CYS A 51 -2.26 7.32 -1.79
CA CYS A 51 -2.00 8.73 -2.04
C CYS A 51 -2.99 9.31 -3.05
N PHE A 52 -3.32 8.58 -4.12
CA PHE A 52 -4.33 9.00 -5.08
C PHE A 52 -5.71 9.13 -4.43
N CYS A 53 -6.13 8.15 -3.63
CA CYS A 53 -7.41 8.20 -2.91
C CYS A 53 -7.52 9.43 -2.00
N LEU A 54 -6.48 9.70 -1.20
CA LEU A 54 -6.42 10.88 -0.32
C LEU A 54 -6.37 12.19 -1.10
N LEU A 55 -5.72 12.21 -2.26
CA LEU A 55 -5.71 13.37 -3.15
C LEU A 55 -7.10 13.66 -3.70
N LEU A 56 -7.88 12.64 -4.08
CA LEU A 56 -9.28 12.82 -4.47
C LEU A 56 -10.11 13.40 -3.32
N CYS A 57 -9.91 12.90 -2.10
CA CYS A 57 -10.59 13.46 -0.93
C CYS A 57 -10.24 14.94 -0.71
N ALA A 58 -8.95 15.27 -0.71
CA ALA A 58 -8.48 16.64 -0.52
C ALA A 58 -8.98 17.60 -1.61
N LEU A 59 -9.01 17.15 -2.88
CA LEU A 59 -9.59 17.91 -3.98
C LEU A 59 -11.10 18.10 -3.81
N GLY A 60 -11.80 17.08 -3.31
CA GLY A 60 -13.23 17.14 -3.04
C GLY A 60 -13.57 18.19 -1.98
N GLU A 61 -12.78 18.26 -0.91
CA GLU A 61 -12.93 19.32 0.09
C GLU A 61 -12.58 20.70 -0.46
N LEU A 62 -11.45 20.83 -1.15
CA LEU A 62 -10.96 22.11 -1.68
C LEU A 62 -11.92 22.74 -2.70
N LEU A 63 -12.56 21.90 -3.51
CA LEU A 63 -13.49 22.33 -4.56
C LEU A 63 -14.97 22.24 -4.14
N PHE A 64 -15.25 21.83 -2.89
CA PHE A 64 -16.59 21.58 -2.37
C PHE A 64 -17.39 20.53 -3.20
N ILE A 65 -16.70 19.56 -3.79
CA ILE A 65 -17.26 18.48 -4.61
C ILE A 65 -17.45 17.22 -3.77
N GLN A 66 -18.65 17.08 -3.18
CA GLN A 66 -19.01 15.99 -2.27
C GLN A 66 -18.84 14.58 -2.86
N TRP A 67 -19.16 14.38 -4.14
CA TRP A 67 -19.05 13.05 -4.75
C TRP A 67 -17.60 12.59 -4.91
N LEU A 68 -16.64 13.52 -5.00
CA LEU A 68 -15.22 13.18 -5.12
C LEU A 68 -14.67 12.62 -3.80
N LEU A 69 -15.13 13.14 -2.66
CA LEU A 69 -14.88 12.58 -1.33
C LEU A 69 -15.38 11.13 -1.24
N VAL A 70 -16.62 10.88 -1.67
CA VAL A 70 -17.23 9.54 -1.64
C VAL A 70 -16.44 8.56 -2.52
N ILE A 71 -16.02 8.99 -3.71
CA ILE A 71 -15.18 8.16 -4.60
C ILE A 71 -13.82 7.88 -3.96
N GLY A 72 -13.15 8.89 -3.42
CA GLY A 72 -11.83 8.72 -2.78
C GLY A 72 -11.88 7.73 -1.63
N LEU A 73 -12.88 7.83 -0.75
CA LEU A 73 -13.09 6.90 0.36
C LEU A 73 -13.47 5.49 -0.12
N SER A 74 -14.33 5.40 -1.13
CA SER A 74 -14.74 4.10 -1.69
C SER A 74 -13.55 3.35 -2.30
N LEU A 75 -12.71 4.05 -3.08
CA LEU A 75 -11.49 3.50 -3.66
C LEU A 75 -10.49 3.09 -2.59
N PHE A 76 -10.36 3.87 -1.51
CA PHE A 76 -9.50 3.53 -0.38
C PHE A 76 -9.90 2.18 0.22
N VAL A 77 -11.18 1.98 0.53
CA VAL A 77 -11.71 0.73 1.11
C VAL A 77 -11.52 -0.45 0.15
N VAL A 78 -11.87 -0.28 -1.12
CA VAL A 78 -11.69 -1.34 -2.14
C VAL A 78 -10.22 -1.73 -2.27
N LEU A 79 -9.32 -0.76 -2.27
CA LEU A 79 -7.88 -1.02 -2.33
C LEU A 79 -7.39 -1.77 -1.10
N THR A 80 -7.85 -1.41 0.11
CA THR A 80 -7.51 -2.14 1.34
C THR A 80 -7.96 -3.60 1.28
N ILE A 81 -9.20 -3.86 0.86
CA ILE A 81 -9.73 -5.22 0.70
C ILE A 81 -8.91 -6.00 -0.33
N PHE A 82 -8.64 -5.38 -1.49
CA PHE A 82 -7.83 -5.99 -2.54
C PHE A 82 -6.44 -6.38 -2.01
N VAL A 83 -5.76 -5.50 -1.29
CA VAL A 83 -4.43 -5.76 -0.74
C VAL A 83 -4.47 -6.91 0.26
N LEU A 84 -5.43 -6.91 1.19
CA LEU A 84 -5.60 -7.99 2.16
C LEU A 84 -5.82 -9.34 1.48
N VAL A 85 -6.68 -9.40 0.44
CA VAL A 85 -6.90 -10.65 -0.29
C VAL A 85 -5.66 -11.06 -1.07
N TYR A 86 -5.03 -10.11 -1.78
CA TYR A 86 -3.91 -10.39 -2.67
C TYR A 86 -2.67 -10.88 -1.93
N THR A 87 -2.34 -10.30 -0.77
CA THR A 87 -1.16 -10.69 0.01
C THR A 87 -1.37 -11.98 0.78
N ASN A 88 -2.60 -12.30 1.19
CA ASN A 88 -2.90 -13.49 1.99
C ASN A 88 -3.28 -14.72 1.15
N THR A 89 -3.53 -14.59 -0.16
CA THR A 89 -3.94 -15.71 -1.01
C THR A 89 -2.85 -16.13 -2.00
N GLY A 90 -2.71 -17.43 -2.22
CA GLY A 90 -1.88 -17.98 -3.30
C GLY A 90 -0.36 -17.86 -3.12
N ASN A 91 0.13 -17.60 -1.90
CA ASN A 91 1.56 -17.51 -1.58
C ASN A 91 2.35 -16.61 -2.55
N ARG A 92 1.75 -15.53 -3.05
CA ARG A 92 2.27 -14.77 -4.22
C ARG A 92 3.63 -14.13 -4.04
N PHE A 93 4.08 -13.99 -2.80
CA PHE A 93 5.36 -13.39 -2.46
C PHE A 93 6.29 -14.39 -1.78
N LYS A 94 5.93 -15.68 -1.73
CA LYS A 94 6.81 -16.72 -1.20
C LYS A 94 7.61 -17.36 -2.33
N GLU A 95 8.89 -17.59 -2.08
CA GLU A 95 9.80 -18.36 -2.95
C GLU A 95 9.85 -19.84 -2.57
#